data_AF-A0A9E0YIT5-F1
#
_entry.id   AF-A0A9E0YIT5-F1
#
_cell.length_a   1.000
_cell.length_b   1.000
_cell.length_c   1.000
_cell.angle_alpha   90.00
_cell.angle_beta   90.00
_cell.angle_gamma   90.00
#
_symmetry.space_group_name_H-M   'P 1'
#
loop_
_entity.id
_entity.type
_entity.pdbx_description
1 polymer ?
#
loop_
_entity_poly.entity_id
_entity_poly.type
_entity_poly.pdbx_seq_one_letter_code
_entity_poly.pdbx_strand_id
1 'polypeptide(L)'
;MGKGQPAYVEKFRIPAGKGIAAITGAGGIAVLAHPGLLPDDCRGRLEELISNLSAMGLGGIEVYYPGHTGQQTADYERLCRKFGLLMTGGTDFHGDINPHIHMGTGVGDLYVPHSLYRKLADALAQIPRR
;
A
#
# COMPACT_ATOMS: atom_id res chain seq x y z
N MET A 1 23.42 -8.94 -0.95
CA MET A 1 22.54 -9.00 -2.15
C MET A 1 21.80 -7.67 -2.25
N GLY A 2 21.85 -6.99 -3.39
CA GLY A 2 21.23 -5.67 -3.55
C GLY A 2 21.45 -5.09 -4.94
N LYS A 3 20.74 -4.01 -5.28
CA LYS A 3 20.87 -3.35 -6.58
C LYS A 3 22.35 -3.00 -6.85
N GLY A 4 22.89 -3.45 -7.98
CA GLY A 4 24.28 -3.22 -8.36
C GLY A 4 25.33 -4.12 -7.68
N GLN A 5 24.93 -5.14 -6.92
CA GLN A 5 25.85 -6.11 -6.29
C GLN A 5 25.99 -7.40 -7.15
N PRO A 6 27.07 -8.20 -6.97
CA PRO A 6 27.18 -9.51 -7.59
C PRO A 6 25.91 -10.35 -7.39
N ALA A 7 25.46 -11.03 -8.45
CA ALA A 7 24.20 -11.78 -8.54
C ALA A 7 22.89 -10.95 -8.55
N TYR A 8 22.95 -9.62 -8.69
CA TYR A 8 21.75 -8.82 -8.97
C TYR A 8 21.36 -8.90 -10.45
N VAL A 9 20.12 -9.33 -10.72
CA VAL A 9 19.48 -9.24 -12.04
C VAL A 9 18.28 -8.31 -11.90
N GLU A 10 18.12 -7.41 -12.88
CA GLU A 10 16.96 -6.53 -12.89
C GLU A 10 15.67 -7.34 -13.03
N LYS A 11 14.80 -7.23 -12.03
CA LYS A 11 13.51 -7.91 -12.04
C LYS A 11 12.55 -7.16 -12.96
N PHE A 12 11.93 -7.88 -13.88
CA PHE A 12 10.80 -7.35 -14.63
C PHE A 12 9.70 -6.91 -13.66
N ARG A 13 9.25 -5.66 -13.82
CA ARG A 13 8.14 -5.09 -13.04
C ARG A 13 6.94 -4.88 -13.95
N ILE A 14 5.78 -5.34 -13.50
CA ILE A 14 4.52 -5.12 -14.21
C ILE A 14 4.15 -3.63 -14.06
N PRO A 15 3.71 -2.93 -15.13
CA PRO A 15 3.17 -1.58 -15.02
C PRO A 15 2.03 -1.50 -14.01
N ALA A 16 1.99 -0.46 -13.19
CA ALA A 16 1.00 -0.33 -12.11
C ALA A 16 -0.45 -0.48 -12.61
N GLY A 17 -0.80 0.14 -13.74
CA GLY A 17 -2.13 0.01 -14.35
C GLY A 17 -2.50 -1.43 -14.72
N LYS A 18 -1.54 -2.25 -15.17
CA LYS A 18 -1.80 -3.69 -15.43
C LYS A 18 -2.02 -4.47 -14.12
N GLY A 19 -1.27 -4.14 -13.07
CA GLY A 19 -1.49 -4.73 -11.74
C GLY A 19 -2.85 -4.38 -11.16
N ILE A 20 -3.24 -3.11 -11.24
CA ILE A 20 -4.56 -2.63 -10.81
C ILE A 20 -5.66 -3.35 -11.60
N ALA A 21 -5.56 -3.38 -12.94
CA ALA A 21 -6.54 -4.06 -13.79
C ALA A 21 -6.65 -5.55 -13.50
N ALA A 22 -5.55 -6.23 -13.18
CA ALA A 22 -5.58 -7.64 -12.80
C ALA A 22 -6.33 -7.87 -11.48
N ILE A 23 -6.05 -7.05 -10.46
CA ILE A 23 -6.72 -7.16 -9.15
C ILE A 23 -8.21 -6.84 -9.26
N THR A 24 -8.56 -5.73 -9.91
CA THR A 24 -9.95 -5.30 -10.05
C THR A 24 -10.73 -6.23 -10.99
N GLY A 25 -10.09 -6.74 -12.05
CA GLY A 25 -10.66 -7.75 -12.94
C GLY A 25 -10.96 -9.09 -12.24
N ALA A 26 -10.24 -9.41 -11.16
CA ALA A 26 -10.50 -10.57 -10.30
C ALA A 26 -11.55 -10.29 -9.20
N GLY A 27 -12.18 -9.11 -9.19
CA GLY A 27 -13.14 -8.70 -8.16
C GLY A 27 -12.50 -8.22 -6.86
N GLY A 28 -11.21 -7.92 -6.87
CA GLY A 28 -10.47 -7.41 -5.72
C GLY A 28 -10.39 -5.87 -5.69
N ILE A 29 -9.77 -5.36 -4.62
CA ILE A 29 -9.47 -3.94 -4.42
C ILE A 29 -7.95 -3.76 -4.50
N ALA A 30 -7.48 -2.95 -5.44
CA ALA A 30 -6.06 -2.64 -5.57
C ALA A 30 -5.63 -1.61 -4.50
N VAL A 31 -4.56 -1.92 -3.78
CA VAL A 31 -4.02 -1.07 -2.70
C VAL A 31 -2.55 -0.77 -2.95
N LEU A 32 -2.14 0.49 -2.78
CA LEU A 32 -0.74 0.90 -2.84
C LEU A 32 -0.06 0.55 -1.50
N ALA A 33 0.73 -0.52 -1.50
CA ALA A 33 1.47 -0.98 -0.33
C ALA A 33 2.66 -0.06 0.00
N HIS A 34 2.88 0.16 1.30
CA HIS A 34 4.01 0.86 1.94
C HIS A 34 4.64 1.95 1.05
N PRO A 35 3.87 3.01 0.68
CA PRO A 35 4.35 4.07 -0.22
C PRO A 35 5.57 4.81 0.30
N GLY A 36 5.88 4.70 1.60
CA GLY A 36 7.12 5.21 2.19
C GLY A 36 8.38 4.61 1.56
N LEU A 37 8.31 3.44 0.92
CA LEU A 37 9.44 2.78 0.25
C LEU A 37 9.60 3.17 -1.23
N LEU A 38 8.73 4.05 -1.76
CA LEU A 38 8.88 4.55 -3.13
C LEU A 38 10.17 5.38 -3.27
N PRO A 39 10.80 5.36 -4.46
CA PRO A 39 11.90 6.26 -4.79
C PRO A 39 11.59 7.74 -4.53
N ASP A 40 12.61 8.55 -4.20
CA ASP A 40 12.44 9.96 -3.83
C ASP A 40 11.76 10.82 -4.89
N ASP A 41 12.06 10.58 -6.17
CA ASP A 41 11.43 11.25 -7.30
C ASP A 41 9.92 10.92 -7.43
N CYS A 42 9.52 9.72 -7.00
CA CYS A 42 8.12 9.32 -6.90
C CYS A 42 7.46 9.97 -5.68
N ARG A 43 8.14 9.99 -4.52
CA ARG A 43 7.62 10.61 -3.29
C ARG A 43 7.48 12.12 -3.43
N GLY A 44 8.38 12.79 -4.16
CA GLY A 44 8.29 14.21 -4.47
C GLY A 44 7.07 14.60 -5.31
N ARG A 45 6.45 13.64 -6.01
CA ARG A 45 5.22 13.80 -6.80
C ARG A 45 4.11 12.85 -6.35
N LEU A 46 4.09 12.54 -5.05
CA LEU A 46 3.20 11.53 -4.49
C LEU A 46 1.72 11.79 -4.79
N GLU A 47 1.27 13.04 -4.70
CA GLU A 47 -0.11 13.39 -4.98
C GLU A 47 -0.50 13.15 -6.45
N GLU A 48 0.37 13.55 -7.38
CA GLU A 48 0.18 13.31 -8.82
C GLU A 48 0.16 11.81 -9.11
N LEU A 49 1.08 11.05 -8.51
CA LEU A 49 1.12 9.60 -8.62
C LEU A 49 -0.19 8.97 -8.13
N ILE A 50 -0.68 9.35 -6.94
CA ILE A 50 -1.92 8.81 -6.38
C ILE A 50 -3.11 9.20 -7.24
N SER A 51 -3.17 10.44 -7.74
CA SER A 51 -4.22 10.88 -8.66
C SER A 51 -4.26 10.00 -9.92
N ASN A 52 -3.10 9.77 -10.54
CA ASN A 52 -2.98 8.92 -11.72
C ASN A 52 -3.37 7.46 -11.45
N LEU A 53 -2.93 6.89 -10.32
CA LEU A 53 -3.30 5.53 -9.94
C LEU A 53 -4.79 5.40 -9.59
N SER A 54 -5.38 6.42 -8.96
CA SER A 54 -6.81 6.48 -8.65
C SER A 54 -7.63 6.49 -9.94
N ALA A 55 -7.21 7.27 -10.94
CA ALA A 55 -7.82 7.27 -12.28
C ALA A 55 -7.74 5.90 -12.98
N MET A 56 -6.78 5.05 -12.61
CA MET A 56 -6.64 3.68 -13.11
C MET A 56 -7.45 2.64 -12.31
N GLY A 57 -8.10 3.03 -11.21
CA GLY A 57 -8.90 2.14 -10.36
C GLY A 57 -8.20 1.69 -9.07
N LEU A 58 -7.19 2.41 -8.60
CA LEU A 58 -6.67 2.20 -7.24
C LEU A 58 -7.80 2.44 -6.22
N GLY A 59 -7.95 1.52 -5.27
CA GLY A 59 -9.01 1.57 -4.26
C GLY A 59 -8.53 1.85 -2.84
N GLY A 60 -7.22 1.81 -2.57
CA GLY A 60 -6.69 2.09 -1.25
C GLY A 60 -5.20 2.38 -1.18
N ILE A 61 -4.75 2.82 -0.02
CA ILE A 61 -3.34 3.05 0.32
C ILE A 61 -3.07 2.43 1.70
N GLU A 62 -1.92 1.77 1.85
CA GLU A 62 -1.42 1.37 3.16
C GLU A 62 -0.93 2.62 3.91
N VAL A 63 -1.74 3.07 4.85
CA VAL A 63 -1.47 4.27 5.66
C VAL A 63 -0.63 3.90 6.87
N TYR A 64 -0.99 2.82 7.55
CA TYR A 64 -0.35 2.37 8.79
C TYR A 64 0.63 1.22 8.49
N TYR A 65 1.92 1.53 8.54
CA TYR A 65 3.02 0.61 8.26
C TYR A 65 4.20 0.91 9.20
N PRO A 66 4.92 -0.10 9.75
CA PRO A 66 5.97 0.14 10.75
C PRO A 66 7.06 1.13 10.34
N GLY A 67 7.37 1.22 9.05
CA GLY A 67 8.40 2.12 8.53
C GLY A 67 7.90 3.52 8.16
N HIS A 68 6.62 3.85 8.39
CA HIS A 68 6.12 5.20 8.15
C HIS A 68 6.37 6.11 9.35
N THR A 69 6.78 7.34 9.08
CA THR A 69 6.79 8.40 10.08
C THR A 69 5.37 8.90 10.35
N GLY A 70 5.16 9.61 11.47
CA GLY A 70 3.89 10.26 11.75
C GLY A 70 3.47 11.25 10.65
N GLN A 71 4.43 11.97 10.06
CA GLN A 71 4.19 12.87 8.93
C GLN A 71 3.72 12.11 7.68
N GLN A 72 4.39 11.02 7.33
CA GLN A 72 3.98 10.15 6.21
C GLN A 72 2.57 9.60 6.42
N THR A 73 2.27 9.11 7.61
CA THR A 73 0.93 8.62 7.98
C THR A 73 -0.13 9.70 7.78
N ALA A 74 0.10 10.90 8.30
CA ALA A 74 -0.82 12.03 8.15
C ALA A 74 -1.00 12.46 6.68
N ASP A 75 0.06 12.42 5.88
CA ASP A 75 0.01 12.69 4.44
C ASP A 75 -0.84 11.66 3.70
N TYR A 76 -0.63 10.36 3.96
CA TYR A 76 -1.41 9.30 3.32
C TYR A 76 -2.87 9.32 3.73
N GLU A 77 -3.18 9.61 4.99
CA GLU A 77 -4.56 9.80 5.42
C GLU A 77 -5.24 10.97 4.67
N ARG A 78 -4.55 12.11 4.53
CA ARG A 78 -5.06 13.26 3.78
C ARG A 78 -5.33 12.87 2.33
N LEU A 79 -4.41 12.16 1.69
CA LEU A 79 -4.55 11.73 0.29
C LEU A 79 -5.70 10.73 0.13
N CYS A 80 -5.86 9.79 1.06
CA CYS A 80 -7.02 8.88 1.05
C CYS A 80 -8.35 9.65 1.13
N ARG A 81 -8.45 10.62 2.05
CA ARG A 81 -9.65 11.47 2.16
C ARG A 81 -9.90 12.30 0.89
N LYS A 82 -8.84 12.85 0.29
CA LYS A 82 -8.92 13.69 -0.91
C LYS A 82 -9.39 12.93 -2.16
N PHE A 83 -8.89 11.71 -2.36
CA PHE A 83 -9.19 10.91 -3.55
C PHE A 83 -10.26 9.84 -3.32
N GLY A 84 -10.87 9.78 -2.13
CA GLY A 84 -11.90 8.78 -1.81
C GLY A 84 -11.37 7.35 -1.69
N LEU A 85 -10.10 7.17 -1.32
CA LEU A 85 -9.45 5.87 -1.21
C LEU A 85 -9.62 5.28 0.19
N LEU A 86 -9.64 3.94 0.26
CA LEU A 86 -9.62 3.22 1.52
C LEU A 86 -8.24 3.32 2.18
N MET A 87 -8.24 3.46 3.50
CA MET A 87 -7.03 3.37 4.31
C MET A 87 -6.84 1.92 4.74
N THR A 88 -5.66 1.36 4.55
CA THR A 88 -5.29 0.03 5.05
C THR A 88 -4.05 0.11 5.94
N GLY A 89 -3.70 -1.00 6.56
CA GLY A 89 -2.47 -1.11 7.34
C GLY A 89 -1.99 -2.55 7.40
N GLY A 90 -0.68 -2.72 7.55
CA GLY A 90 -0.02 -4.02 7.51
C GLY A 90 1.34 -3.95 8.16
N THR A 91 1.78 -5.08 8.74
CA THR A 91 3.08 -5.16 9.40
C THR A 91 4.21 -5.48 8.43
N ASP A 92 3.89 -6.05 7.27
CA ASP A 92 4.87 -6.61 6.31
C ASP A 92 5.86 -7.58 6.99
N PHE A 93 5.31 -8.47 7.83
CA PHE A 93 6.08 -9.44 8.60
C PHE A 93 6.78 -10.47 7.71
N HIS A 94 8.09 -10.63 7.91
CA HIS A 94 8.96 -11.53 7.13
C HIS A 94 9.70 -12.56 8.02
N GLY A 95 9.20 -12.85 9.22
CA GLY A 95 9.84 -13.79 10.14
C GLY A 95 11.20 -13.30 10.66
N ASP A 96 12.14 -14.23 10.82
CA ASP A 96 13.48 -13.97 11.37
C ASP A 96 14.32 -12.98 10.55
N ILE A 97 13.89 -12.65 9.32
CA ILE A 97 14.51 -11.61 8.49
C ILE A 97 14.34 -10.24 9.16
N ASN A 98 13.21 -10.00 9.82
CA ASN A 98 12.90 -8.77 10.55
C ASN A 98 12.43 -9.13 11.96
N PRO A 99 13.34 -9.49 12.88
CA PRO A 99 13.00 -10.08 14.18
C PRO A 99 12.22 -9.12 15.11
N HIS A 100 12.16 -7.84 14.77
CA HIS A 100 11.45 -6.80 15.54
C HIS A 100 10.02 -6.53 15.05
N ILE A 101 9.61 -7.13 13.93
CA ILE A 101 8.24 -7.07 13.43
C ILE A 101 7.58 -8.38 13.83
N HIS A 102 6.38 -8.33 14.39
CA HIS A 102 5.60 -9.51 14.71
C HIS A 102 4.35 -9.58 13.81
N MET A 103 3.76 -10.77 13.68
CA MET A 103 2.49 -10.91 12.97
C MET A 103 1.40 -10.13 13.72
N GLY A 104 0.69 -9.25 13.01
CA GLY A 104 -0.37 -8.40 13.58
C GLY A 104 0.09 -7.30 14.54
N THR A 105 1.39 -7.25 14.91
CA THR A 105 1.99 -6.25 15.79
C THR A 105 3.29 -5.74 15.16
N GLY A 106 3.29 -4.49 14.68
CA GLY A 106 4.47 -3.88 14.06
C GLY A 106 5.53 -3.46 15.08
N VAL A 107 6.42 -2.58 14.65
CA VAL A 107 7.38 -1.91 15.55
C VAL A 107 6.70 -0.74 16.26
N GLY A 108 7.02 -0.54 17.54
CA GLY A 108 6.55 0.61 18.32
C GLY A 108 5.07 0.51 18.72
N ASP A 109 4.32 1.59 18.50
CA ASP A 109 2.90 1.72 18.81
C ASP A 109 2.01 1.50 17.58
N LEU A 110 2.50 0.81 16.53
CA LEU A 110 1.73 0.55 15.33
C LEU A 110 0.39 -0.11 15.68
N TYR A 111 -0.68 0.66 15.49
CA TYR A 111 -2.04 0.23 15.67
C TYR A 111 -2.78 0.39 14.34
N VAL A 112 -3.24 -0.73 13.79
CA VAL A 112 -4.13 -0.74 12.62
C VAL A 112 -5.57 -0.92 13.13
N PRO A 113 -6.42 0.11 13.08
CA PRO A 113 -7.78 0.00 13.59
C PRO A 113 -8.58 -1.08 12.86
N HIS A 114 -9.28 -1.96 13.60
CA HIS A 114 -10.16 -2.98 13.01
C HIS A 114 -11.26 -2.40 12.11
N SER A 115 -11.64 -1.13 12.32
CA SER A 115 -12.58 -0.40 11.47
C SER A 115 -12.09 -0.27 10.02
N LEU A 116 -10.77 -0.27 9.77
CA LEU A 116 -10.22 -0.26 8.42
C LEU A 116 -10.49 -1.58 7.69
N TYR A 117 -10.30 -2.71 8.39
CA TYR A 117 -10.68 -4.02 7.87
C TYR A 117 -12.17 -4.08 7.55
N ARG A 118 -13.04 -3.59 8.44
CA ARG A 118 -14.48 -3.53 8.18
C ARG A 118 -14.81 -2.73 6.92
N LYS A 119 -14.24 -1.54 6.77
CA LYS A 119 -14.44 -0.72 5.55
C LYS A 119 -13.98 -1.45 4.28
N LEU A 120 -12.84 -2.13 4.33
CA LEU A 120 -12.33 -2.92 3.20
C LEU A 120 -13.26 -4.10 2.87
N ALA A 121 -13.74 -4.83 3.88
CA ALA A 121 -14.65 -5.94 3.70
C ALA A 121 -16.03 -5.49 3.17
N ASP A 122 -16.56 -4.39 3.71
CA ASP A 122 -17.84 -3.81 3.28
C ASP A 122 -17.74 -3.29 1.83
N ALA A 123 -16.61 -2.68 1.45
CA ALA A 123 -16.34 -2.25 0.07
C ALA A 123 -16.24 -3.46 -0.88
N LEU A 124 -15.54 -4.52 -0.48
CA LEU A 124 -15.41 -5.75 -1.26
C LEU A 124 -16.78 -6.42 -1.49
N ALA A 125 -17.65 -6.41 -0.48
CA ALA A 125 -19.00 -6.97 -0.57
C ALA A 125 -19.92 -6.22 -1.56
N GLN A 126 -19.62 -4.96 -1.86
CA GLN A 126 -20.36 -4.14 -2.83
C GLN A 126 -19.88 -4.34 -4.28
N ILE A 127 -18.75 -5.02 -4.50
CA ILE A 127 -18.26 -5.31 -5.85
C ILE A 127 -19.17 -6.37 -6.48
N PRO A 128 -19.81 -6.10 -7.63
CA PRO A 128 -20.63 -7.08 -8.32
C PRO A 128 -19.79 -8.30 -8.70
N ARG A 129 -20.21 -9.49 -8.28
CA ARG A 129 -19.59 -10.74 -8.75
C ARG A 129 -20.07 -10.99 -10.18
N ARG A 130 -19.11 -11.12 -11.11
CA ARG A 130 -19.37 -11.53 -12.50
C ARG A 130 -19.56 -13.03 -12.59
#